data_AF-A0A2A4TZM3-F1
#
_entry.id   AF-A0A2A4TZM3-F1
#
_cell.length_a   1.000
_cell.length_b   1.000
_cell.length_c   1.000
_cell.angle_alpha   90.00
_cell.angle_beta   90.00
_cell.angle_gamma   90.00
#
_symmetry.space_group_name_H-M   'P 1'
#
loop_
_entity.id
_entity.type
_entity.pdbx_description
1 polymer ?
#
loop_
_entity_poly.entity_id
_entity_poly.type
_entity_poly.pdbx_seq_one_letter_code
_entity_poly.pdbx_strand_id
1 'polypeptide(L)'
;MDGQDLSSSLMNGAPLLALLMALIAFGLVIVAIKQRSQINALHKKQQKLISDADISHEILATAPDGLFLWVVANNSEACSRRLAVLLGLRDGVHSSFRSVMERFSGVDAKTIMGHTHALRKQGTPFDCVVTTEDGRRRLLVVGVRAGVNNDTSSTLDEALADVLWMRDVSDLAPPAEGASISAREIIEAMPLPAWLRGGKLGIQVINNAARVLGAATAGHTMAQQARDTNQIITERRAKLNAIREQGIAFPNDFERKHLAQDLHSGYGEQEREELASAQVQVAIAGRMMLKRVMGKASFATALDLSDRYGVLRVGSALGYGVGPVLLGRPGAALPTAESTVLCPGAGTTATLLMRCLYPQVLRLSQTRFDRIMPALLAGEADAGVCIHEGRFSYGEQGLELLDDLGQRWESTTGTPVPLGGLLARMDLGKDVHHMLTEVLSESLALARADVPATMATMRQWAQELDDDMLLKHVEIYVNDTTTDLGSAGRRCLEELARRSGRGVAPAILG
;
A
#
# COMPACT_ATOMS: atom_id res chain seq x y z
N MET A 1 -73.87 64.04 -17.79
CA MET A 1 -73.99 62.74 -17.12
C MET A 1 -72.76 61.93 -17.47
N ASP A 2 -71.81 62.02 -16.55
CA ASP A 2 -71.05 60.91 -16.00
C ASP A 2 -70.00 60.25 -16.90
N GLY A 3 -68.93 61.01 -17.11
CA GLY A 3 -67.59 60.46 -17.24
C GLY A 3 -66.97 60.26 -15.86
N GLN A 4 -67.25 59.15 -15.20
CA GLN A 4 -66.47 58.61 -14.08
C GLN A 4 -66.51 57.07 -14.12
N ASP A 5 -65.42 56.45 -13.66
CA ASP A 5 -65.30 55.03 -13.27
C ASP A 5 -64.94 53.95 -14.31
N LEU A 6 -63.99 54.24 -15.21
CA LEU A 6 -63.18 53.17 -15.82
C LEU A 6 -61.75 53.05 -15.24
N SER A 7 -61.22 54.07 -14.56
CA SER A 7 -59.87 54.04 -13.96
C SER A 7 -59.82 53.39 -12.57
N SER A 8 -60.93 53.34 -11.84
CA SER A 8 -61.00 52.82 -10.46
C SER A 8 -61.05 51.29 -10.40
N SER A 9 -61.61 50.62 -11.42
CA SER A 9 -61.68 49.16 -11.49
C SER A 9 -60.34 48.50 -11.83
N LEU A 10 -59.50 49.14 -12.67
CA LEU A 10 -58.18 48.63 -13.05
C LEU A 10 -57.13 48.78 -11.91
N MET A 11 -57.28 49.77 -11.02
CA MET A 11 -56.36 49.97 -9.89
C MET A 11 -56.57 48.98 -8.74
N ASN A 12 -57.74 48.38 -8.58
CA ASN A 12 -58.03 47.44 -7.50
C ASN A 12 -57.67 45.97 -7.81
N GLY A 13 -57.43 45.61 -9.09
CA GLY A 13 -57.05 44.25 -9.51
C GLY A 13 -55.53 44.02 -9.64
N ALA A 14 -54.75 45.09 -9.81
CA ALA A 14 -53.29 45.04 -9.97
C ALA A 14 -52.53 44.32 -8.83
N PRO A 15 -52.84 44.53 -7.53
CA PRO A 15 -52.13 43.83 -6.46
C PRO A 15 -52.45 42.32 -6.43
N LEU A 16 -53.68 41.93 -6.83
CA LEU A 16 -54.09 40.52 -6.87
C LEU A 16 -53.40 39.76 -8.00
N LEU A 17 -53.28 40.40 -9.19
CA LEU A 17 -52.56 39.85 -10.33
C LEU A 17 -51.05 39.73 -10.04
N ALA A 18 -50.46 40.73 -9.38
CA ALA A 18 -49.06 40.69 -8.97
C ALA A 18 -48.78 39.57 -7.96
N LEU A 19 -49.69 39.36 -7.00
CA LEU A 19 -49.60 38.25 -6.03
C LEU A 19 -49.70 36.89 -6.73
N LEU A 20 -50.63 36.72 -7.68
CA LEU A 20 -50.78 35.49 -8.45
C LEU A 20 -49.51 35.18 -9.26
N MET A 21 -48.96 36.18 -9.93
CA MET A 21 -47.71 36.05 -10.70
C MET A 21 -46.52 35.71 -9.80
N ALA A 22 -46.45 36.31 -8.60
CA ALA A 22 -45.41 36.01 -7.62
C ALA A 22 -45.51 34.56 -7.11
N LEU A 23 -46.73 34.06 -6.85
CA LEU A 23 -46.96 32.67 -6.44
C LEU A 23 -46.60 31.67 -7.55
N ILE A 24 -46.94 31.98 -8.81
CA ILE A 24 -46.55 31.15 -9.97
C ILE A 24 -45.03 31.14 -10.13
N ALA A 25 -44.37 32.30 -10.07
CA ALA A 25 -42.92 32.41 -10.15
C ALA A 25 -42.23 31.64 -9.01
N PHE A 26 -42.76 31.73 -7.78
CA PHE A 26 -42.27 30.98 -6.63
C PHE A 26 -42.43 29.46 -6.82
N GLY A 27 -43.58 29.02 -7.34
CA GLY A 27 -43.80 27.61 -7.69
C GLY A 27 -42.81 27.10 -8.75
N LEU A 28 -42.54 27.90 -9.80
CA LEU A 28 -41.56 27.56 -10.83
C LEU A 28 -40.13 27.47 -10.26
N VAL A 29 -39.76 28.36 -9.33
CA VAL A 29 -38.47 28.31 -8.64
C VAL A 29 -38.33 27.03 -7.80
N ILE A 30 -39.37 26.63 -7.07
CA ILE A 30 -39.35 25.37 -6.30
C ILE A 30 -39.18 24.16 -7.22
N VAL A 31 -39.90 24.12 -8.35
CA VAL A 31 -39.77 23.05 -9.35
C VAL A 31 -38.36 23.02 -9.93
N ALA A 32 -37.79 24.17 -10.28
CA ALA A 32 -36.43 24.28 -10.81
C ALA A 32 -35.38 23.82 -9.80
N ILE A 33 -35.53 24.16 -8.51
CA ILE A 33 -34.64 23.71 -7.43
C ILE A 33 -34.74 22.18 -7.28
N LYS A 34 -35.96 21.61 -7.30
CA LYS A 34 -36.17 20.17 -7.19
C LYS A 34 -35.58 19.41 -8.38
N GLN A 35 -35.78 19.89 -9.61
CA GLN A 35 -35.18 19.30 -10.80
C GLN A 35 -33.65 19.37 -10.76
N ARG A 36 -33.08 20.52 -10.36
CA ARG A 36 -31.63 20.66 -10.22
C ARG A 36 -31.04 19.72 -9.16
N SER A 37 -31.74 19.53 -8.04
CA SER A 37 -31.35 18.56 -7.03
C SER A 37 -31.38 17.13 -7.57
N GLN A 38 -32.38 16.76 -8.37
CA GLN A 38 -32.47 15.44 -8.99
C GLN A 38 -31.35 15.20 -10.01
N ILE A 39 -31.07 16.18 -10.87
CA ILE A 39 -29.96 16.11 -11.84
C ILE A 39 -28.62 15.97 -11.10
N ASN A 40 -28.38 16.76 -10.05
CA ASN A 40 -27.17 16.65 -9.25
C ASN A 40 -27.06 15.29 -8.54
N ALA A 41 -28.16 14.73 -8.07
CA ALA A 41 -28.18 13.39 -7.48
C ALA A 41 -27.86 12.31 -8.52
N LEU A 42 -28.41 12.43 -9.74
CA LEU A 42 -28.12 11.52 -10.85
C LEU A 42 -26.66 11.62 -11.31
N HIS A 43 -26.10 12.83 -11.43
CA HIS A 43 -24.68 13.02 -11.75
C HIS A 43 -23.76 12.43 -10.69
N LYS A 44 -24.07 12.62 -9.39
CA LYS A 44 -23.33 11.97 -8.30
C LYS A 44 -23.42 10.44 -8.38
N LYS A 45 -24.60 9.90 -8.69
CA LYS A 45 -24.79 8.45 -8.87
C LYS A 45 -24.00 7.92 -10.06
N GLN A 46 -23.99 8.65 -11.19
CA GLN A 46 -23.21 8.29 -12.37
C GLN A 46 -21.70 8.32 -12.11
N GLN A 47 -21.19 9.38 -11.47
CA GLN A 47 -19.77 9.47 -11.10
C GLN A 47 -19.35 8.34 -10.15
N LYS A 48 -20.22 8.00 -9.18
CA LYS A 48 -19.99 6.86 -8.30
C LYS A 48 -19.92 5.54 -9.08
N LEU A 49 -20.86 5.28 -9.98
CA LEU A 49 -20.86 4.05 -10.79
C LEU A 49 -19.64 3.95 -11.73
N ILE A 50 -19.18 5.06 -12.30
CA ILE A 50 -17.95 5.09 -13.11
C ILE A 50 -16.73 4.80 -12.23
N SER A 51 -16.64 5.45 -11.07
CA SER A 51 -15.56 5.19 -10.10
C SER A 51 -15.55 3.74 -9.62
N ASP A 52 -16.72 3.17 -9.32
CA ASP A 52 -16.84 1.78 -8.89
C ASP A 52 -16.44 0.81 -10.02
N ALA A 53 -16.73 1.15 -11.28
CA ALA A 53 -16.30 0.39 -12.45
C ALA A 53 -14.79 0.49 -12.70
N ASP A 54 -14.19 1.67 -12.57
CA ASP A 54 -12.75 1.89 -12.69
C ASP A 54 -11.98 1.15 -11.59
N ILE A 55 -12.46 1.23 -10.34
CA ILE A 55 -11.91 0.49 -9.20
C ILE A 55 -12.01 -1.02 -9.45
N SER A 56 -13.15 -1.51 -9.94
CA SER A 56 -13.32 -2.92 -10.27
C SER A 56 -12.38 -3.35 -11.41
N HIS A 57 -12.19 -2.52 -12.43
CA HIS A 57 -11.25 -2.77 -13.52
C HIS A 57 -9.80 -2.78 -13.04
N GLU A 58 -9.41 -1.89 -12.12
CA GLU A 58 -8.08 -1.87 -11.50
C GLU A 58 -7.84 -3.11 -10.63
N ILE A 59 -8.82 -3.50 -9.80
CA ILE A 59 -8.78 -4.72 -8.99
C ILE A 59 -8.58 -5.95 -9.90
N LEU A 60 -9.36 -6.05 -10.98
CA LEU A 60 -9.24 -7.15 -11.95
C LEU A 60 -7.93 -7.12 -12.74
N ALA A 61 -7.34 -5.94 -12.98
CA ALA A 61 -6.03 -5.80 -13.62
C ALA A 61 -4.87 -6.24 -12.72
N THR A 62 -5.06 -6.25 -11.40
CA THR A 62 -4.08 -6.70 -10.40
C THR A 62 -4.20 -8.17 -10.01
N ALA A 63 -5.21 -8.90 -10.50
CA ALA A 63 -5.41 -10.30 -10.16
C ALA A 63 -4.24 -11.20 -10.67
N PRO A 64 -3.83 -12.23 -9.90
CA PRO A 64 -2.69 -13.10 -10.24
C PRO A 64 -2.99 -14.09 -11.39
N ASP A 65 -4.23 -14.15 -11.85
CA ASP A 65 -4.69 -15.03 -12.93
C ASP A 65 -5.04 -14.21 -14.19
N GLY A 66 -4.94 -14.84 -15.35
CA GLY A 66 -5.50 -14.28 -16.57
C GLY A 66 -7.03 -14.25 -16.49
N LEU A 67 -7.65 -13.20 -17.03
CA LEU A 67 -9.09 -12.99 -16.97
C LEU A 67 -9.64 -12.69 -18.36
N PHE A 68 -10.73 -13.35 -18.70
CA PHE A 68 -11.60 -12.98 -19.81
C PHE A 68 -13.04 -12.85 -19.28
N LEU A 69 -13.74 -11.78 -19.64
CA LEU A 69 -15.12 -11.57 -19.15
C LEU A 69 -16.05 -11.06 -20.24
N TRP A 70 -17.34 -11.38 -20.07
CA TRP A 70 -18.45 -10.80 -20.82
C TRP A 70 -19.35 -10.03 -19.86
N VAL A 71 -19.54 -8.75 -20.14
CA VAL A 71 -20.47 -7.90 -19.37
C VAL A 71 -21.88 -8.10 -19.94
N VAL A 72 -22.82 -8.54 -19.10
CA VAL A 72 -24.19 -8.85 -19.54
C VAL A 72 -24.93 -7.59 -19.99
N ALA A 73 -24.76 -6.48 -19.27
CA ALA A 73 -25.50 -5.24 -19.48
C ALA A 73 -25.32 -4.61 -20.88
N ASN A 74 -24.14 -4.77 -21.49
CA ASN A 74 -23.81 -4.18 -22.80
C ASN A 74 -23.26 -5.21 -23.80
N ASN A 75 -23.26 -6.50 -23.45
CA ASN A 75 -22.71 -7.61 -24.23
C ASN A 75 -21.27 -7.36 -24.73
N SER A 76 -20.48 -6.58 -23.99
CA SER A 76 -19.07 -6.34 -24.30
C SER A 76 -18.20 -7.46 -23.76
N GLU A 77 -17.06 -7.68 -24.39
CA GLU A 77 -16.03 -8.59 -23.91
C GLU A 77 -14.75 -7.84 -23.57
N ALA A 78 -14.02 -8.33 -22.56
CA ALA A 78 -12.76 -7.75 -22.13
C ALA A 78 -11.72 -8.82 -21.81
N CYS A 79 -10.49 -8.59 -22.27
CA CYS A 79 -9.32 -9.42 -21.98
C CYS A 79 -8.39 -8.66 -21.03
N SER A 80 -7.96 -9.31 -19.95
CA SER A 80 -6.99 -8.69 -19.06
C SER A 80 -5.59 -8.65 -19.67
N ARG A 81 -4.82 -7.64 -19.29
CA ARG A 81 -3.41 -7.50 -19.71
C ARG A 81 -2.60 -8.75 -19.35
N ARG A 82 -2.91 -9.35 -18.21
CA ARG A 82 -2.25 -10.55 -17.72
C ARG A 82 -2.59 -11.77 -18.57
N LEU A 83 -3.84 -11.97 -18.95
CA LEU A 83 -4.22 -13.04 -19.88
C LEU A 83 -3.52 -12.87 -21.23
N ALA A 84 -3.47 -11.64 -21.73
CA ALA A 84 -2.79 -11.33 -22.98
C ALA A 84 -1.29 -11.66 -22.91
N VAL A 85 -0.61 -11.36 -21.81
CA VAL A 85 0.79 -11.74 -21.58
C VAL A 85 0.94 -13.26 -21.39
N LEU A 86 0.04 -13.88 -20.62
CA LEU A 86 0.06 -15.32 -20.33
C LEU A 86 -0.04 -16.16 -21.60
N LEU A 87 -0.84 -15.71 -22.57
CA LEU A 87 -1.08 -16.43 -23.82
C LEU A 87 -0.32 -15.83 -25.03
N GLY A 88 0.46 -14.77 -24.82
CA GLY A 88 1.20 -14.09 -25.89
C GLY A 88 0.30 -13.51 -26.97
N LEU A 89 -0.84 -12.93 -26.60
CA LEU A 89 -1.82 -12.37 -27.53
C LEU A 89 -1.32 -11.06 -28.14
N ARG A 90 -1.35 -10.95 -29.47
CA ARG A 90 -0.78 -9.81 -30.22
C ARG A 90 -1.52 -8.50 -29.97
N ASP A 91 -2.83 -8.56 -29.83
CA ASP A 91 -3.68 -7.37 -29.63
C ASP A 91 -3.82 -6.96 -28.16
N GLY A 92 -3.03 -7.58 -27.27
CA GLY A 92 -2.98 -7.22 -25.86
C GLY A 92 -4.35 -7.32 -25.19
N VAL A 93 -4.75 -6.26 -24.47
CA VAL A 93 -6.05 -6.17 -23.77
C VAL A 93 -7.26 -6.11 -24.70
N HIS A 94 -7.05 -5.84 -25.99
CA HIS A 94 -8.11 -5.79 -27.01
C HIS A 94 -8.34 -7.14 -27.69
N SER A 95 -7.66 -8.19 -27.23
CA SER A 95 -7.79 -9.52 -27.80
C SER A 95 -9.20 -10.10 -27.56
N SER A 96 -9.80 -10.63 -28.62
CA SER A 96 -11.11 -11.28 -28.55
C SER A 96 -11.04 -12.68 -27.94
N PHE A 97 -12.19 -13.23 -27.53
CA PHE A 97 -12.25 -14.60 -27.01
C PHE A 97 -11.76 -15.63 -28.03
N ARG A 98 -12.05 -15.37 -29.31
CA ARG A 98 -11.53 -16.19 -30.42
C ARG A 98 -10.01 -16.23 -30.42
N SER A 99 -9.36 -15.08 -30.24
CA SER A 99 -7.89 -14.97 -30.21
C SER A 99 -7.28 -15.73 -29.02
N VAL A 100 -8.00 -15.79 -27.90
CA VAL A 100 -7.64 -16.60 -26.72
C VAL A 100 -7.71 -18.10 -27.07
N MET A 101 -8.78 -18.55 -27.73
CA MET A 101 -8.97 -19.96 -28.09
C MET A 101 -7.96 -20.47 -29.13
N GLU A 102 -7.45 -19.60 -30.00
CA GLU A 102 -6.37 -19.92 -30.94
C GLU A 102 -5.02 -20.25 -30.27
N ARG A 103 -4.92 -20.17 -28.93
CA ARG A 103 -3.71 -20.51 -28.17
C ARG A 103 -3.77 -21.89 -27.52
N PHE A 104 -4.85 -22.64 -27.74
CA PHE A 104 -5.07 -23.98 -27.18
C PHE A 104 -5.16 -25.04 -28.27
N SER A 105 -4.88 -26.30 -27.90
CA SER A 105 -5.05 -27.42 -28.82
C SER A 105 -6.51 -27.54 -29.30
N GLY A 106 -6.76 -28.12 -30.48
CA GLY A 106 -8.11 -28.21 -31.04
C GLY A 106 -9.12 -28.96 -30.14
N VAL A 107 -8.64 -29.89 -29.30
CA VAL A 107 -9.47 -30.61 -28.32
C VAL A 107 -9.74 -29.72 -27.11
N ASP A 108 -8.71 -29.10 -26.55
CA ASP A 108 -8.83 -28.23 -25.37
C ASP A 108 -9.65 -26.98 -25.64
N ALA A 109 -9.43 -26.33 -26.79
CA ALA A 109 -10.22 -25.18 -27.23
C ALA A 109 -11.72 -25.53 -27.32
N LYS A 110 -12.04 -26.71 -27.86
CA LYS A 110 -13.43 -27.19 -27.95
C LYS A 110 -14.05 -27.44 -26.57
N THR A 111 -13.27 -27.98 -25.64
CA THR A 111 -13.68 -28.17 -24.23
C THR A 111 -14.02 -26.83 -23.57
N ILE A 112 -13.12 -25.84 -23.66
CA ILE A 112 -13.35 -24.50 -23.08
C ILE A 112 -14.57 -23.84 -23.71
N MET A 113 -14.70 -23.90 -25.04
CA MET A 113 -15.84 -23.30 -25.76
C MET A 113 -17.17 -23.93 -25.34
N GLY A 114 -17.23 -25.26 -25.19
CA GLY A 114 -18.43 -25.97 -24.75
C GLY A 114 -18.87 -25.56 -23.34
N HIS A 115 -17.93 -25.54 -22.40
CA HIS A 115 -18.18 -25.11 -21.03
C HIS A 115 -18.55 -23.61 -20.94
N THR A 116 -17.86 -22.77 -21.71
CA THR A 116 -18.16 -21.33 -21.79
C THR A 116 -19.57 -21.10 -22.34
N HIS A 117 -20.01 -21.89 -23.32
CA HIS A 117 -21.38 -21.79 -23.83
C HIS A 117 -22.43 -22.15 -22.76
N ALA A 118 -22.20 -23.22 -22.00
CA ALA A 118 -23.08 -23.62 -20.90
C ALA A 118 -23.12 -22.54 -19.79
N LEU A 119 -21.97 -21.98 -19.42
CA LEU A 119 -21.87 -20.86 -18.49
C LEU A 119 -22.68 -19.65 -18.99
N ARG A 120 -22.47 -19.24 -20.25
CA ARG A 120 -23.15 -18.05 -20.80
C ARG A 120 -24.65 -18.23 -20.97
N LYS A 121 -25.12 -19.45 -21.24
CA LYS A 121 -26.55 -19.73 -21.43
C LYS A 121 -27.29 -19.99 -20.12
N GLN A 122 -26.68 -20.72 -19.18
CA GLN A 122 -27.36 -21.27 -18.01
C GLN A 122 -26.72 -20.86 -16.68
N GLY A 123 -25.60 -20.14 -16.69
CA GLY A 123 -24.86 -19.77 -15.48
C GLY A 123 -24.12 -20.95 -14.84
N THR A 124 -24.02 -22.09 -15.52
CA THR A 124 -23.39 -23.30 -14.97
C THR A 124 -21.90 -23.06 -14.78
N PRO A 125 -21.39 -23.09 -13.53
CA PRO A 125 -19.97 -22.95 -13.27
C PRO A 125 -19.22 -24.20 -13.76
N PHE A 126 -17.94 -24.02 -14.07
CA PHE A 126 -17.09 -25.15 -14.47
C PHE A 126 -15.64 -24.89 -14.11
N ASP A 127 -14.88 -25.97 -14.04
CA ASP A 127 -13.43 -25.96 -14.03
C ASP A 127 -12.88 -27.05 -14.96
N CYS A 128 -11.79 -26.76 -15.63
CA CYS A 128 -11.08 -27.75 -16.45
C CYS A 128 -9.60 -27.42 -16.56
N VAL A 129 -8.77 -28.43 -16.77
CA VAL A 129 -7.33 -28.25 -17.06
C VAL A 129 -7.11 -28.48 -18.53
N VAL A 130 -6.45 -27.52 -19.18
CA VAL A 130 -6.24 -27.49 -20.63
C VAL A 130 -4.78 -27.21 -20.94
N THR A 131 -4.34 -27.63 -22.12
CA THR A 131 -2.96 -27.41 -22.55
C THR A 131 -2.91 -26.42 -23.72
N THR A 132 -1.95 -25.51 -23.64
CA THR A 132 -1.63 -24.57 -24.74
C THR A 132 -1.19 -25.33 -25.99
N GLU A 133 -1.40 -24.74 -27.16
CA GLU A 133 -1.11 -25.38 -28.46
C GLU A 133 0.35 -25.82 -28.60
N ASP A 134 1.28 -25.05 -28.02
CA ASP A 134 2.71 -25.37 -28.02
C ASP A 134 3.11 -26.45 -26.98
N GLY A 135 2.14 -26.96 -26.21
CA GLY A 135 2.33 -27.98 -25.17
C GLY A 135 3.09 -27.48 -23.94
N ARG A 136 3.48 -26.20 -23.89
CA ARG A 136 4.40 -25.69 -22.86
C ARG A 136 3.71 -25.38 -21.54
N ARG A 137 2.43 -24.98 -21.60
CA ARG A 137 1.67 -24.56 -20.43
C ARG A 137 0.41 -25.38 -20.26
N ARG A 138 0.16 -25.82 -19.02
CA ARG A 138 -1.14 -26.36 -18.57
C ARG A 138 -1.84 -25.30 -17.74
N LEU A 139 -3.06 -24.95 -18.11
CA LEU A 139 -3.85 -23.92 -17.46
C LEU A 139 -5.09 -24.53 -16.81
N LEU A 140 -5.35 -24.14 -15.56
CA LEU A 140 -6.65 -24.34 -14.92
C LEU A 140 -7.55 -23.19 -15.36
N VAL A 141 -8.67 -23.53 -16.00
CA VAL A 141 -9.70 -22.58 -16.42
C VAL A 141 -10.90 -22.75 -15.52
N VAL A 142 -11.34 -21.67 -14.88
CA VAL A 142 -12.52 -21.64 -14.01
C VAL A 142 -13.52 -20.63 -14.55
N GLY A 143 -14.73 -21.08 -14.85
CA GLY A 143 -15.82 -20.25 -15.32
C GLY A 143 -16.89 -20.03 -14.26
N VAL A 144 -17.25 -18.77 -14.01
CA VAL A 144 -18.28 -18.37 -13.03
C VAL A 144 -19.13 -17.21 -13.53
N ARG A 145 -20.38 -17.15 -13.09
CA ARG A 145 -21.28 -16.03 -13.32
C ARG A 145 -21.28 -15.10 -12.11
N ALA A 146 -20.93 -13.84 -12.33
CA ALA A 146 -21.01 -12.79 -11.34
C ALA A 146 -22.43 -12.18 -11.34
N GLY A 147 -23.08 -12.13 -10.17
CA GLY A 147 -24.34 -11.39 -9.98
C GLY A 147 -25.61 -12.21 -9.73
N VAL A 148 -25.63 -13.16 -8.79
CA VAL A 148 -26.90 -13.70 -8.24
C VAL A 148 -26.80 -13.73 -6.72
N ASN A 149 -27.62 -12.90 -6.04
CA ASN A 149 -27.80 -12.95 -4.59
C ASN A 149 -28.74 -14.10 -4.23
N ASN A 150 -28.35 -14.91 -3.24
CA ASN A 150 -29.19 -15.94 -2.61
C ASN A 150 -30.28 -15.37 -1.66
N ASP A 151 -30.59 -14.07 -1.74
CA ASP A 151 -31.54 -13.40 -0.84
C ASP A 151 -32.88 -13.13 -1.54
N THR A 152 -33.93 -13.78 -1.02
CA THR A 152 -35.31 -13.79 -1.53
C THR A 152 -36.08 -12.48 -1.29
N SER A 153 -35.50 -11.32 -1.63
CA SER A 153 -36.26 -10.06 -1.68
C SER A 153 -35.60 -8.97 -2.54
N SER A 154 -35.48 -9.16 -3.84
CA SER A 154 -35.62 -8.04 -4.78
C SER A 154 -35.74 -8.54 -6.21
N THR A 155 -36.71 -7.98 -6.93
CA THR A 155 -36.95 -8.20 -8.35
C THR A 155 -35.88 -7.48 -9.16
N LEU A 156 -34.83 -8.20 -9.54
CA LEU A 156 -34.12 -8.12 -10.84
C LEU A 156 -33.03 -9.20 -10.84
N ASP A 157 -33.27 -10.24 -11.63
CA ASP A 157 -32.40 -11.37 -11.90
C ASP A 157 -31.23 -10.93 -12.83
N GLU A 158 -30.39 -10.02 -12.34
CA GLU A 158 -29.38 -9.34 -13.17
C GLU A 158 -27.98 -9.94 -12.94
N ALA A 159 -27.71 -11.04 -13.63
CA ALA A 159 -26.34 -11.46 -13.89
C ALA A 159 -25.54 -10.26 -14.43
N LEU A 160 -24.42 -9.94 -13.78
CA LEU A 160 -23.58 -8.78 -14.10
C LEU A 160 -22.55 -9.13 -15.18
N ALA A 161 -21.90 -10.29 -15.05
CA ALA A 161 -20.89 -10.75 -16.00
C ALA A 161 -20.70 -12.27 -15.96
N ASP A 162 -20.30 -12.85 -17.08
CA ASP A 162 -19.73 -14.20 -17.13
C ASP A 162 -18.20 -14.10 -17.21
N VAL A 163 -17.50 -14.85 -16.38
CA VAL A 163 -16.07 -14.64 -16.12
C VAL A 163 -15.31 -15.95 -16.26
N LEU A 164 -14.21 -15.92 -17.00
CA LEU A 164 -13.22 -16.99 -17.10
C LEU A 164 -11.91 -16.56 -16.47
N TRP A 165 -11.49 -17.32 -15.47
CA TRP A 165 -10.18 -17.22 -14.84
C TRP A 165 -9.25 -18.29 -15.41
N MET A 166 -8.01 -17.90 -15.71
CA MET A 166 -7.01 -18.80 -16.28
C MET A 166 -5.71 -18.70 -15.48
N ARG A 167 -5.34 -19.81 -14.83
CA ARG A 167 -4.13 -19.91 -14.00
C ARG A 167 -3.16 -20.91 -14.59
N ASP A 168 -1.86 -20.57 -14.59
CA ASP A 168 -0.81 -21.53 -14.94
C ASP A 168 -0.60 -22.55 -13.82
N VAL A 169 -0.76 -23.83 -14.15
CA VAL A 169 -0.61 -24.99 -13.26
C VAL A 169 0.41 -25.99 -13.80
N SER A 170 1.31 -25.52 -14.67
CA SER A 170 2.32 -26.37 -15.32
C SER A 170 3.21 -27.13 -14.34
N ASP A 171 3.39 -26.60 -13.12
CA ASP A 171 4.20 -27.21 -12.05
C ASP A 171 3.47 -28.30 -11.25
N LEU A 172 2.16 -28.51 -11.46
CA LEU A 172 1.35 -29.49 -10.71
C LEU A 172 1.24 -30.83 -11.44
N ALA A 173 1.57 -31.95 -10.80
CA ALA A 173 1.53 -33.28 -11.45
C ALA A 173 0.15 -33.61 -12.07
N PRO A 174 0.07 -34.18 -13.29
CA PRO A 174 -1.19 -34.53 -13.92
C PRO A 174 -1.90 -35.68 -13.17
N PRO A 175 -3.24 -35.72 -13.16
CA PRO A 175 -3.97 -36.85 -12.58
C PRO A 175 -3.69 -38.14 -13.38
N ALA A 176 -3.52 -39.27 -12.69
CA ALA A 176 -3.25 -40.56 -13.32
C ALA A 176 -4.53 -41.14 -13.96
N GLU A 177 -4.42 -41.64 -15.20
CA GLU A 177 -5.48 -42.37 -15.89
C GLU A 177 -5.79 -43.72 -15.20
N GLY A 178 -7.08 -44.05 -15.08
CA GLY A 178 -7.51 -45.43 -14.79
C GLY A 178 -7.73 -45.82 -13.32
N ALA A 179 -7.86 -44.90 -12.37
CA ALA A 179 -8.23 -45.27 -11.00
C ALA A 179 -9.68 -45.76 -10.93
N SER A 180 -9.86 -47.09 -10.93
CA SER A 180 -11.13 -47.78 -10.72
C SER A 180 -11.75 -47.40 -9.37
N ILE A 181 -13.07 -47.42 -9.30
CA ILE A 181 -13.92 -47.26 -8.11
C ILE A 181 -13.40 -48.16 -6.94
N SER A 182 -12.47 -47.70 -6.09
CA SER A 182 -11.93 -48.56 -5.00
C SER A 182 -11.16 -47.89 -3.84
N ALA A 183 -10.75 -46.63 -3.92
CA ALA A 183 -10.11 -45.94 -2.78
C ALA A 183 -10.56 -44.48 -2.66
N ARG A 184 -10.89 -43.87 -3.80
CA ARG A 184 -11.34 -42.50 -3.90
C ARG A 184 -12.67 -42.27 -3.18
N GLU A 185 -13.68 -43.10 -3.44
CA GLU A 185 -15.01 -42.95 -2.82
C GLU A 185 -14.99 -43.21 -1.30
N ILE A 186 -14.16 -44.16 -0.86
CA ILE A 186 -13.98 -44.46 0.57
C ILE A 186 -13.35 -43.26 1.28
N ILE A 187 -12.31 -42.69 0.68
CA ILE A 187 -11.66 -41.48 1.17
C ILE A 187 -12.66 -40.32 1.17
N GLU A 188 -13.42 -40.14 0.09
CA GLU A 188 -14.41 -39.08 -0.07
C GLU A 188 -15.51 -39.08 1.00
N ALA A 189 -15.96 -40.27 1.42
CA ALA A 189 -16.99 -40.45 2.43
C ALA A 189 -16.49 -40.30 3.89
N MET A 190 -15.17 -40.18 4.11
CA MET A 190 -14.65 -40.04 5.48
C MET A 190 -15.02 -38.66 6.07
N PRO A 191 -15.57 -38.62 7.30
CA PRO A 191 -15.96 -37.36 7.97
C PRO A 191 -14.75 -36.60 8.55
N LEU A 192 -13.54 -37.13 8.37
CA LEU A 192 -12.29 -36.56 8.85
C LEU A 192 -11.33 -36.32 7.66
N PRO A 193 -10.39 -35.39 7.76
CA PRO A 193 -9.45 -35.07 6.69
C PRO A 193 -8.58 -36.27 6.32
N ALA A 194 -8.62 -36.69 5.05
CA ALA A 194 -7.86 -37.85 4.58
C ALA A 194 -7.25 -37.62 3.18
N TRP A 195 -6.05 -38.18 2.96
CA TRP A 195 -5.41 -38.23 1.65
C TRP A 195 -4.67 -39.57 1.43
N LEU A 196 -4.66 -40.04 0.18
CA LEU A 196 -3.92 -41.22 -0.25
C LEU A 196 -2.55 -40.80 -0.81
N ARG A 197 -1.49 -41.54 -0.47
CA ARG A 197 -0.17 -41.38 -1.09
C ARG A 197 0.18 -42.62 -1.91
N GLY A 198 0.77 -42.41 -3.08
CA GLY A 198 1.23 -43.49 -3.96
C GLY A 198 2.56 -44.09 -3.52
N GLY A 199 3.03 -45.11 -4.25
CA GLY A 199 4.28 -45.82 -3.95
C GLY A 199 5.57 -44.97 -4.00
N LYS A 200 5.51 -43.75 -4.55
CA LYS A 200 6.58 -42.74 -4.50
C LYS A 200 6.33 -41.64 -3.47
N LEU A 201 5.42 -41.87 -2.52
CA LEU A 201 5.02 -40.96 -1.44
C LEU A 201 4.35 -39.63 -1.85
N GLY A 202 4.08 -39.43 -3.15
CA GLY A 202 3.27 -38.30 -3.64
C GLY A 202 1.78 -38.47 -3.33
N ILE A 203 1.09 -37.38 -3.02
CA ILE A 203 -0.37 -37.38 -2.76
C ILE A 203 -1.11 -37.66 -4.07
N GLN A 204 -2.02 -38.63 -4.03
CA GLN A 204 -2.79 -39.10 -5.18
C GLN A 204 -4.29 -38.76 -5.09
N VAL A 205 -4.88 -38.74 -3.89
CA VAL A 205 -6.31 -38.45 -3.66
C VAL A 205 -6.48 -37.70 -2.33
N ILE A 206 -7.43 -36.77 -2.24
CA ILE A 206 -7.79 -36.03 -1.01
C ILE A 206 -9.32 -35.93 -0.90
N ASN A 207 -9.90 -36.13 0.28
CA ASN A 207 -11.36 -36.12 0.47
C ASN A 207 -11.97 -34.74 0.65
N ASN A 208 -13.31 -34.67 0.64
CA ASN A 208 -14.02 -33.41 0.82
C ASN A 208 -13.79 -32.77 2.20
N ALA A 209 -13.63 -33.54 3.28
CA ALA A 209 -13.30 -32.97 4.60
C ALA A 209 -11.90 -32.33 4.65
N ALA A 210 -10.89 -32.96 4.03
CA ALA A 210 -9.55 -32.40 3.89
C ALA A 210 -9.50 -31.26 2.86
N ARG A 211 -10.30 -31.35 1.80
CA ARG A 211 -10.53 -30.23 0.90
C ARG A 211 -11.19 -29.08 1.63
N VAL A 212 -12.18 -29.29 2.49
CA VAL A 212 -12.87 -28.25 3.28
C VAL A 212 -11.94 -27.64 4.33
N LEU A 213 -11.07 -28.43 4.98
CA LEU A 213 -9.97 -27.86 5.77
C LEU A 213 -8.97 -27.04 4.93
N GLY A 214 -8.90 -27.28 3.62
CA GLY A 214 -8.17 -26.46 2.64
C GLY A 214 -9.02 -25.51 1.79
N ALA A 215 -10.35 -25.43 1.97
CA ALA A 215 -11.27 -24.77 1.03
C ALA A 215 -12.37 -23.95 1.70
N ALA A 216 -12.69 -24.17 2.97
CA ALA A 216 -13.44 -23.18 3.77
C ALA A 216 -12.59 -21.91 4.01
N THR A 217 -11.28 -22.04 3.84
CA THR A 217 -10.27 -20.96 3.81
C THR A 217 -9.65 -20.83 2.41
N ALA A 218 -10.39 -21.03 1.31
CA ALA A 218 -9.86 -20.74 -0.03
C ALA A 218 -10.64 -19.64 -0.75
N GLY A 219 -11.96 -19.57 -0.64
CA GLY A 219 -12.70 -18.45 -1.26
C GLY A 219 -12.41 -17.11 -0.59
N HIS A 220 -12.43 -17.07 0.74
CA HIS A 220 -12.13 -15.86 1.51
C HIS A 220 -10.64 -15.70 1.80
N THR A 221 -9.88 -16.79 2.01
CA THR A 221 -8.43 -16.69 2.28
C THR A 221 -7.58 -16.65 1.01
N MET A 222 -8.03 -17.04 -0.19
CA MET A 222 -7.28 -16.71 -1.42
C MET A 222 -7.47 -15.24 -1.82
N ALA A 223 -8.61 -14.63 -1.50
CA ALA A 223 -8.82 -13.19 -1.65
C ALA A 223 -8.02 -12.38 -0.60
N GLN A 224 -7.72 -12.96 0.57
CA GLN A 224 -6.88 -12.37 1.61
C GLN A 224 -5.36 -12.67 1.39
N GLN A 225 -4.97 -13.88 0.99
CA GLN A 225 -3.58 -14.26 0.65
C GLN A 225 -3.08 -13.68 -0.68
N ALA A 226 -3.98 -13.33 -1.61
CA ALA A 226 -3.61 -12.52 -2.77
C ALA A 226 -3.30 -11.06 -2.40
N ARG A 227 -3.77 -10.59 -1.25
CA ARG A 227 -3.39 -9.30 -0.66
C ARG A 227 -2.07 -9.40 0.12
N ASP A 228 -1.75 -10.56 0.69
CA ASP A 228 -0.55 -10.78 1.49
C ASP A 228 0.70 -11.22 0.67
N THR A 229 1.50 -10.24 0.26
CA THR A 229 2.94 -10.18 0.65
C THR A 229 4.01 -11.01 -0.12
N ASN A 230 3.76 -12.18 -0.71
CA ASN A 230 4.89 -13.05 -1.12
C ASN A 230 5.43 -12.93 -2.57
N GLN A 231 4.65 -12.53 -3.59
CA GLN A 231 5.14 -12.58 -4.98
C GLN A 231 6.08 -11.42 -5.34
N ILE A 232 5.80 -10.21 -4.86
CA ILE A 232 6.69 -9.04 -5.06
C ILE A 232 8.01 -9.22 -4.31
N ILE A 233 7.99 -9.86 -3.12
CA ILE A 233 9.22 -10.15 -2.36
C ILE A 233 10.01 -11.29 -3.01
N THR A 234 9.34 -12.30 -3.55
CA THR A 234 9.97 -13.43 -4.23
C THR A 234 10.58 -13.01 -5.58
N GLU A 235 9.89 -12.19 -6.38
CA GLU A 235 10.44 -11.62 -7.62
C GLU A 235 11.57 -10.62 -7.35
N ARG A 236 11.47 -9.82 -6.27
CA ARG A 236 12.59 -8.94 -5.85
C ARG A 236 13.79 -9.74 -5.37
N ARG A 237 13.59 -10.85 -4.64
CA ARG A 237 14.69 -11.74 -4.21
C ARG A 237 15.28 -12.52 -5.38
N ALA A 238 14.48 -13.01 -6.30
CA ALA A 238 14.95 -13.69 -7.51
C ALA A 238 15.71 -12.73 -8.42
N LYS A 239 15.22 -11.50 -8.61
CA LYS A 239 15.92 -10.45 -9.36
C LYS A 239 17.20 -10.00 -8.65
N LEU A 240 17.19 -9.84 -7.32
CA LEU A 240 18.39 -9.52 -6.54
C LEU A 240 19.44 -10.64 -6.61
N ASN A 241 19.02 -11.90 -6.52
CA ASN A 241 19.91 -13.07 -6.64
C ASN A 241 20.48 -13.21 -8.05
N ALA A 242 19.68 -13.01 -9.10
CA ALA A 242 20.16 -12.99 -10.48
C ALA A 242 21.19 -11.87 -10.73
N ILE A 243 21.00 -10.69 -10.12
CA ILE A 243 21.96 -9.59 -10.24
C ILE A 243 23.24 -9.88 -9.39
N ARG A 244 23.13 -10.60 -8.26
CA ARG A 244 24.28 -11.03 -7.43
C ARG A 244 25.13 -12.11 -8.10
N GLU A 245 24.51 -13.07 -8.77
CA GLU A 245 25.19 -14.13 -9.55
C GLU A 245 25.94 -13.55 -10.76
N GLN A 246 25.47 -12.42 -11.30
CA GLN A 246 26.14 -11.68 -12.38
C GLN A 246 27.25 -10.74 -11.87
N GLY A 247 27.44 -10.58 -10.55
CA GLY A 247 28.49 -9.73 -9.95
C GLY A 247 28.22 -8.22 -9.99
N ILE A 248 27.05 -7.76 -10.48
CA ILE A 248 26.73 -6.33 -10.72
C ILE A 248 25.48 -5.92 -9.92
N ALA A 249 25.36 -6.38 -8.68
CA ALA A 249 24.25 -5.98 -7.79
C ALA A 249 24.54 -4.66 -7.11
N PHE A 250 24.24 -3.56 -7.82
CA PHE A 250 24.56 -2.21 -7.41
C PHE A 250 26.04 -2.06 -7.05
N PRO A 251 26.98 -2.09 -8.03
CA PRO A 251 28.33 -1.62 -7.74
C PRO A 251 28.19 -0.17 -7.28
N ASN A 252 28.35 0.02 -5.97
CA ASN A 252 28.75 1.30 -5.42
C ASN A 252 30.25 1.19 -5.18
N ASP A 253 30.97 1.07 -6.28
CA ASP A 253 32.43 1.23 -6.39
C ASP A 253 32.87 2.68 -6.17
N PHE A 254 31.89 3.59 -6.04
CA PHE A 254 32.14 4.95 -5.59
C PHE A 254 32.32 5.01 -4.07
N GLU A 255 33.57 4.95 -3.64
CA GLU A 255 33.97 5.27 -2.28
C GLU A 255 34.05 6.80 -2.11
N ARG A 256 33.16 7.36 -1.28
CA ARG A 256 33.15 8.79 -0.96
C ARG A 256 34.38 9.13 -0.11
N LYS A 257 35.37 9.76 -0.73
CA LYS A 257 36.62 10.19 -0.07
C LYS A 257 36.51 11.48 0.74
N HIS A 258 35.59 12.36 0.36
CA HIS A 258 35.43 13.69 0.97
C HIS A 258 33.94 14.04 1.14
N LEU A 259 33.58 14.69 2.25
CA LEU A 259 32.32 15.41 2.38
C LEU A 259 32.45 16.80 1.76
N ALA A 260 31.32 17.39 1.35
CA ALA A 260 31.30 18.78 0.89
C ALA A 260 31.85 19.75 1.96
N GLN A 261 31.53 19.51 3.24
CA GLN A 261 32.05 20.29 4.36
C GLN A 261 33.57 20.18 4.50
N ASP A 262 34.16 19.00 4.25
CA ASP A 262 35.62 18.82 4.32
C ASP A 262 36.32 19.61 3.20
N LEU A 263 35.73 19.64 2.01
CA LEU A 263 36.24 20.43 0.89
C LEU A 263 36.09 21.93 1.14
N HIS A 264 34.95 22.37 1.69
CA HIS A 264 34.76 23.77 2.06
C HIS A 264 35.67 24.21 3.20
N SER A 265 35.89 23.36 4.21
CA SER A 265 36.78 23.67 5.33
C SER A 265 38.25 23.69 4.92
N GLY A 266 38.66 22.80 4.00
CA GLY A 266 40.04 22.71 3.52
C GLY A 266 40.41 23.72 2.44
N TYR A 267 39.46 24.13 1.60
CA TYR A 267 39.73 24.88 0.37
C TYR A 267 38.81 26.09 0.14
N GLY A 268 37.81 26.31 1.01
CA GLY A 268 36.78 27.34 0.78
C GLY A 268 37.27 28.79 0.86
N GLU A 269 38.40 29.02 1.53
CA GLU A 269 39.04 30.34 1.67
C GLU A 269 40.19 30.56 0.67
N GLN A 270 40.44 29.62 -0.24
CA GLN A 270 41.51 29.73 -1.24
C GLN A 270 41.02 30.41 -2.51
N GLU A 271 41.88 31.24 -3.10
CA GLU A 271 41.60 31.94 -4.34
C GLU A 271 41.74 31.01 -5.56
N ARG A 272 41.11 31.38 -6.68
CA ARG A 272 41.04 30.54 -7.89
C ARG A 272 42.41 30.08 -8.40
N GLU A 273 43.41 30.95 -8.33
CA GLU A 273 44.78 30.70 -8.81
C GLU A 273 45.51 29.70 -7.91
N GLU A 274 45.24 29.73 -6.61
CA GLU A 274 45.78 28.80 -5.61
C GLU A 274 45.22 27.40 -5.82
N LEU A 275 43.90 27.29 -6.01
CA LEU A 275 43.20 26.03 -6.31
C LEU A 275 43.68 25.40 -7.63
N ALA A 276 43.91 26.22 -8.66
CA ALA A 276 44.42 25.77 -9.95
C ALA A 276 45.85 25.22 -9.83
N SER A 277 46.68 25.80 -8.96
CA SER A 277 48.03 25.34 -8.68
C SER A 277 48.07 24.05 -7.85
N ALA A 278 47.13 23.88 -6.92
CA ALA A 278 47.05 22.74 -6.02
C ALA A 278 46.60 21.44 -6.73
N GLN A 279 45.97 21.57 -7.91
CA GLN A 279 45.53 20.47 -8.77
C GLN A 279 44.70 19.39 -8.04
N VAL A 280 43.88 19.80 -7.07
CA VAL A 280 43.05 18.89 -6.30
C VAL A 280 41.95 18.31 -7.20
N GLN A 281 42.06 17.03 -7.53
CA GLN A 281 41.05 16.34 -8.34
C GLN A 281 39.93 15.79 -7.46
N VAL A 282 38.72 16.30 -7.66
CA VAL A 282 37.49 15.79 -7.01
C VAL A 282 36.50 15.31 -8.07
N ALA A 283 35.86 14.17 -7.82
CA ALA A 283 34.80 13.66 -8.67
C ALA A 283 33.45 13.90 -8.01
N ILE A 284 32.54 14.61 -8.69
CA ILE A 284 31.16 14.79 -8.25
C ILE A 284 30.30 13.75 -8.97
N ALA A 285 30.04 12.63 -8.31
CA ALA A 285 29.07 11.65 -8.75
C ALA A 285 27.76 11.85 -8.00
N GLY A 286 26.65 12.07 -8.72
CA GLY A 286 25.34 12.29 -8.14
C GLY A 286 24.28 11.41 -8.78
N ARG A 287 23.66 10.52 -8.00
CA ARG A 287 22.37 9.89 -8.34
C ARG A 287 21.26 10.71 -7.69
N MET A 288 20.10 10.84 -8.33
CA MET A 288 18.91 11.39 -7.67
C MET A 288 18.45 10.37 -6.61
N MET A 289 19.02 10.47 -5.40
CA MET A 289 18.73 9.53 -4.31
C MET A 289 17.36 9.83 -3.69
N LEU A 290 16.93 11.09 -3.73
CA LEU A 290 15.66 11.57 -3.21
C LEU A 290 15.33 12.91 -3.89
N LYS A 291 14.16 13.04 -4.51
CA LYS A 291 13.59 14.34 -4.89
C LYS A 291 12.52 14.69 -3.84
N ARG A 292 12.81 15.63 -2.95
CA ARG A 292 11.83 16.13 -1.97
C ARG A 292 11.74 17.65 -2.03
N VAL A 293 10.55 18.13 -2.39
CA VAL A 293 10.18 19.55 -2.30
C VAL A 293 9.68 19.84 -0.88
N MET A 294 8.82 18.96 -0.34
CA MET A 294 8.36 18.92 1.05
C MET A 294 7.99 17.47 1.45
N GLY A 295 7.83 17.18 2.75
CA GLY A 295 7.26 15.90 3.25
C GLY A 295 7.88 15.40 4.56
N LYS A 296 7.34 14.30 5.12
CA LYS A 296 7.79 13.73 6.41
C LYS A 296 9.10 12.96 6.28
N ALA A 297 10.06 13.26 7.15
CA ALA A 297 11.37 12.60 7.19
C ALA A 297 11.80 12.32 8.63
N SER A 298 12.72 11.37 8.79
CA SER A 298 13.37 11.12 10.08
C SER A 298 14.17 12.34 10.53
N PHE A 299 14.18 12.63 11.83
CA PHE A 299 14.99 13.72 12.36
C PHE A 299 16.49 13.53 12.20
N ALA A 300 16.99 12.28 12.10
CA ALA A 300 18.36 12.03 11.65
C ALA A 300 18.63 12.61 10.25
N THR A 301 17.68 12.48 9.31
CA THR A 301 17.78 13.09 7.98
C THR A 301 17.66 14.62 8.06
N ALA A 302 16.82 15.14 8.94
CA ALA A 302 16.68 16.59 9.15
C ALA A 302 17.98 17.22 9.67
N LEU A 303 18.69 16.54 10.57
CA LEU A 303 20.00 16.97 11.05
C LEU A 303 21.03 17.03 9.92
N ASP A 304 21.07 15.99 9.08
CA ASP A 304 22.01 15.91 7.95
C ASP A 304 21.75 16.95 6.85
N LEU A 305 20.54 17.50 6.80
CA LEU A 305 20.09 18.47 5.81
C LEU A 305 19.79 19.84 6.43
N SER A 306 20.29 20.09 7.65
CA SER A 306 20.00 21.30 8.42
C SER A 306 20.51 22.60 7.77
N ASP A 307 21.41 22.48 6.78
CA ASP A 307 21.91 23.57 5.93
C ASP A 307 20.88 24.06 4.91
N ARG A 308 19.95 23.19 4.48
CA ARG A 308 19.01 23.46 3.38
C ARG A 308 17.54 23.34 3.80
N TYR A 309 17.25 22.53 4.81
CA TYR A 309 15.90 22.23 5.27
C TYR A 309 15.75 22.53 6.75
N GLY A 310 14.60 23.11 7.09
CA GLY A 310 14.13 23.21 8.47
C GLY A 310 12.96 22.26 8.72
N VAL A 311 12.67 22.04 9.99
CA VAL A 311 11.52 21.25 10.47
C VAL A 311 10.33 22.20 10.63
N LEU A 312 9.21 21.93 9.98
CA LEU A 312 7.97 22.67 10.25
C LEU A 312 7.52 22.42 11.69
N ARG A 313 7.04 23.47 12.35
CA ARG A 313 6.52 23.41 13.72
C ARG A 313 5.35 22.42 13.87
N VAL A 314 4.60 22.20 12.80
CA VAL A 314 3.46 21.27 12.75
C VAL A 314 3.82 19.96 12.03
N GLY A 315 3.13 18.87 12.36
CA GLY A 315 3.21 17.56 11.69
C GLY A 315 4.35 16.65 12.17
N SER A 316 4.99 17.00 13.28
CA SER A 316 6.05 16.20 13.90
C SER A 316 5.50 15.00 14.67
N ALA A 317 6.28 13.92 14.72
CA ALA A 317 6.03 12.73 15.54
C ALA A 317 7.16 12.62 16.57
N LEU A 318 6.82 12.90 17.81
CA LEU A 318 7.65 12.62 18.98
C LEU A 318 7.04 11.47 19.77
N GLY A 319 7.88 10.54 20.21
CA GLY A 319 7.47 9.46 21.09
C GLY A 319 7.66 9.82 22.57
N TYR A 320 6.70 9.45 23.41
CA TYR A 320 6.76 9.51 24.86
C TYR A 320 6.62 8.10 25.43
N GLY A 321 7.67 7.58 26.07
CA GLY A 321 7.76 6.21 26.56
C GLY A 321 7.75 5.16 25.44
N VAL A 322 7.87 5.59 24.19
CA VAL A 322 7.57 4.80 23.00
C VAL A 322 8.55 5.13 21.86
N GLY A 323 9.25 4.12 21.33
CA GLY A 323 10.16 4.32 20.21
C GLY A 323 10.55 3.01 19.53
N PRO A 324 11.64 3.02 18.73
CA PRO A 324 12.19 1.81 18.14
C PRO A 324 12.60 0.80 19.22
N VAL A 325 12.42 -0.48 18.94
CA VAL A 325 12.75 -1.57 19.87
C VAL A 325 13.92 -2.39 19.32
N LEU A 326 14.81 -2.80 20.21
CA LEU A 326 15.91 -3.70 19.89
C LEU A 326 15.48 -5.13 20.21
N LEU A 327 15.45 -5.98 19.19
CA LEU A 327 14.97 -7.35 19.29
C LEU A 327 16.08 -8.36 19.07
N GLY A 328 15.91 -9.54 19.66
CA GLY A 328 16.78 -10.70 19.49
C GLY A 328 15.98 -11.99 19.45
N ARG A 329 16.67 -13.10 19.13
CA ARG A 329 16.11 -14.44 19.31
C ARG A 329 15.96 -14.77 20.80
N PRO A 330 15.14 -15.76 21.16
CA PRO A 330 15.00 -16.18 22.55
C PRO A 330 16.35 -16.49 23.21
N GLY A 331 16.62 -15.86 24.36
CA GLY A 331 17.87 -16.00 25.09
C GLY A 331 19.07 -15.22 24.53
N ALA A 332 18.87 -14.34 23.54
CA ALA A 332 19.91 -13.46 23.05
C ALA A 332 20.35 -12.45 24.12
N ALA A 333 21.65 -12.16 24.18
CA ALA A 333 22.20 -11.13 25.06
C ALA A 333 22.14 -9.74 24.40
N LEU A 334 22.31 -8.70 25.20
CA LEU A 334 22.49 -7.35 24.68
C LEU A 334 23.70 -7.26 23.72
N PRO A 335 23.61 -6.49 22.62
CA PRO A 335 24.68 -6.41 21.64
C PRO A 335 26.00 -5.88 22.20
N THR A 336 27.09 -6.47 21.72
CA THR A 336 28.47 -6.13 22.05
C THR A 336 29.22 -5.61 20.82
N ALA A 337 30.52 -5.34 20.94
CA ALA A 337 31.34 -4.87 19.82
C ALA A 337 31.44 -5.86 18.66
N GLU A 338 31.34 -7.16 18.94
CA GLU A 338 31.37 -8.21 17.92
C GLU A 338 30.00 -8.51 17.31
N SER A 339 28.93 -8.03 17.94
CA SER A 339 27.56 -8.29 17.50
C SER A 339 27.25 -7.57 16.19
N THR A 340 26.57 -8.28 15.29
CA THR A 340 25.98 -7.71 14.08
C THR A 340 24.54 -7.32 14.35
N VAL A 341 24.24 -6.03 14.19
CA VAL A 341 22.89 -5.49 14.44
C VAL A 341 22.28 -4.97 13.14
N LEU A 342 21.07 -5.46 12.81
CA LEU A 342 20.30 -4.99 11.66
C LEU A 342 19.56 -3.69 11.99
N CYS A 343 19.56 -2.76 11.05
CA CYS A 343 18.91 -1.46 11.17
C CYS A 343 18.06 -1.13 9.93
N PRO A 344 16.96 -0.38 10.06
CA PRO A 344 15.97 -0.16 8.99
C PRO A 344 16.43 0.85 7.92
N GLY A 345 17.64 1.39 8.02
CA GLY A 345 18.22 2.29 7.02
C GLY A 345 19.11 3.36 7.65
N ALA A 346 20.24 3.67 7.02
CA ALA A 346 21.30 4.51 7.60
C ALA A 346 20.84 5.94 7.97
N GLY A 347 19.89 6.51 7.24
CA GLY A 347 19.35 7.86 7.49
C GLY A 347 18.16 7.91 8.46
N THR A 348 17.76 6.77 9.03
CA THR A 348 16.62 6.70 9.97
C THR A 348 17.04 7.15 11.37
N THR A 349 16.12 7.78 12.12
CA THR A 349 16.43 8.11 13.51
C THR A 349 16.60 6.86 14.37
N ALA A 350 15.95 5.74 14.05
CA ALA A 350 16.16 4.47 14.73
C ALA A 350 17.63 4.01 14.69
N THR A 351 18.28 4.14 13.54
CA THR A 351 19.72 3.83 13.40
C THR A 351 20.58 4.82 14.18
N LEU A 352 20.21 6.10 14.18
CA LEU A 352 20.93 7.12 14.94
C LEU A 352 20.82 6.89 16.46
N LEU A 353 19.62 6.55 16.96
CA LEU A 353 19.40 6.19 18.36
C LEU A 353 20.25 4.98 18.75
N MET A 354 20.29 3.94 17.89
CA MET A 354 21.14 2.77 18.13
C MET A 354 22.61 3.16 18.27
N ARG A 355 23.14 4.02 17.40
CA ARG A 355 24.53 4.53 17.50
C ARG A 355 24.78 5.33 18.77
N CYS A 356 23.82 6.15 19.19
CA CYS A 356 23.96 7.00 20.38
C CYS A 356 23.90 6.19 21.68
N LEU A 357 23.04 5.17 21.74
CA LEU A 357 22.77 4.38 22.94
C LEU A 357 23.71 3.17 23.09
N TYR A 358 24.21 2.64 21.97
CA TYR A 358 25.11 1.49 21.92
C TYR A 358 26.36 1.81 21.08
N PRO A 359 27.17 2.82 21.46
CA PRO A 359 28.34 3.23 20.69
C PRO A 359 29.41 2.14 20.57
N GLN A 360 29.39 1.14 21.46
CA GLN A 360 30.27 -0.01 21.42
C GLN A 360 29.96 -0.97 20.26
N VAL A 361 28.75 -0.95 19.68
CA VAL A 361 28.37 -1.84 18.58
C VAL A 361 28.96 -1.32 17.28
N LEU A 362 29.93 -2.06 16.74
CA LEU A 362 30.70 -1.61 15.57
C LEU A 362 30.05 -2.02 14.24
N ARG A 363 29.27 -3.11 14.22
CA ARG A 363 28.71 -3.70 12.98
C ARG A 363 27.21 -3.43 12.86
N LEU A 364 26.87 -2.29 12.24
CA LEU A 364 25.48 -1.92 11.92
C LEU A 364 25.17 -2.17 10.45
N SER A 365 24.47 -3.27 10.17
CA SER A 365 24.04 -3.66 8.83
C SER A 365 22.67 -3.08 8.50
N GLN A 366 22.49 -2.59 7.28
CA GLN A 366 21.25 -1.92 6.85
C GLN A 366 20.37 -2.87 6.04
N THR A 367 19.08 -2.93 6.37
CA THR A 367 18.08 -3.71 5.62
C THR A 367 16.72 -3.01 5.65
N ARG A 368 15.76 -3.47 4.84
CA ARG A 368 14.39 -2.93 4.88
C ARG A 368 13.72 -3.36 6.19
N PHE A 369 12.92 -2.47 6.79
CA PHE A 369 12.32 -2.69 8.11
C PHE A 369 11.57 -4.04 8.23
N ASP A 370 10.83 -4.44 7.21
CA ASP A 370 10.07 -5.71 7.15
C ASP A 370 10.95 -6.97 7.09
N ARG A 371 12.24 -6.83 6.75
CA ARG A 371 13.20 -7.95 6.70
C ARG A 371 13.91 -8.18 8.01
N ILE A 372 13.83 -7.25 8.97
CA ILE A 372 14.58 -7.33 10.23
C ILE A 372 14.12 -8.55 11.06
N MET A 373 12.84 -8.63 11.40
CA MET A 373 12.32 -9.75 12.21
C MET A 373 12.53 -11.12 11.54
N PRO A 374 12.23 -11.33 10.24
CA PRO A 374 12.54 -12.58 9.55
C PRO A 374 14.04 -12.94 9.54
N ALA A 375 14.93 -11.96 9.38
CA ALA A 375 16.37 -12.20 9.37
C ALA A 375 16.90 -12.60 10.76
N LEU A 376 16.33 -12.05 11.84
CA LEU A 376 16.65 -12.47 13.20
C LEU A 376 16.25 -13.91 13.45
N LEU A 377 15.04 -14.30 13.04
CA LEU A 377 14.56 -15.68 13.16
C LEU A 377 15.42 -16.67 12.36
N ALA A 378 15.91 -16.25 11.18
CA ALA A 378 16.84 -17.03 10.37
C ALA A 378 18.28 -17.08 10.92
N GLY A 379 18.58 -16.35 12.00
CA GLY A 379 19.92 -16.30 12.60
C GLY A 379 20.95 -15.52 11.77
N GLU A 380 20.50 -14.63 10.87
CA GLU A 380 21.37 -13.82 10.01
C GLU A 380 22.08 -12.67 10.78
N ALA A 381 21.62 -12.35 11.99
CA ALA A 381 22.17 -11.31 12.85
C ALA A 381 21.90 -11.60 14.34
N ASP A 382 22.64 -10.94 15.22
CA ASP A 382 22.53 -11.12 16.67
C ASP A 382 21.36 -10.33 17.26
N ALA A 383 21.10 -9.14 16.73
CA ALA A 383 19.97 -8.29 17.12
C ALA A 383 19.50 -7.40 15.96
N GLY A 384 18.33 -6.79 16.11
CA GLY A 384 17.76 -5.91 15.08
C GLY A 384 16.87 -4.82 15.66
N VAL A 385 16.99 -3.61 15.10
CA VAL A 385 16.20 -2.44 15.48
C VAL A 385 14.90 -2.41 14.69
N CYS A 386 13.79 -2.71 15.34
CA CYS A 386 12.46 -2.69 14.73
C CYS A 386 11.73 -1.38 15.00
N ILE A 387 10.93 -0.97 14.01
CA ILE A 387 10.16 0.27 13.99
C ILE A 387 8.71 -0.05 13.54
N HIS A 388 7.85 0.96 13.53
CA HIS A 388 6.45 0.86 13.11
C HIS A 388 5.66 -0.17 13.93
N GLU A 389 4.90 -1.04 13.28
CA GLU A 389 4.06 -2.07 13.86
C GLU A 389 4.83 -3.21 14.54
N GLY A 390 6.12 -3.39 14.21
CA GLY A 390 6.93 -4.51 14.72
C GLY A 390 7.03 -4.57 16.25
N ARG A 391 6.79 -3.45 16.95
CA ARG A 391 6.77 -3.42 18.40
C ARG A 391 5.56 -4.11 19.04
N PHE A 392 4.50 -4.33 18.28
CA PHE A 392 3.28 -4.97 18.76
C PHE A 392 3.24 -6.45 18.41
N SER A 393 3.98 -6.87 17.37
CA SER A 393 3.93 -8.22 16.82
C SER A 393 5.15 -9.10 17.12
N TYR A 394 6.25 -8.55 17.65
CA TYR A 394 7.49 -9.34 17.83
C TYR A 394 7.32 -10.56 18.74
N GLY A 395 6.50 -10.45 19.80
CA GLY A 395 6.29 -11.55 20.75
C GLY A 395 5.56 -12.73 20.11
N GLU A 396 4.56 -12.45 19.27
CA GLU A 396 3.82 -13.48 18.50
C GLU A 396 4.70 -14.18 17.46
N GLN A 397 5.74 -13.48 16.97
CA GLN A 397 6.71 -14.03 16.03
C GLN A 397 7.87 -14.78 16.71
N GLY A 398 7.85 -14.93 18.04
CA GLY A 398 8.86 -15.68 18.78
C GLY A 398 10.20 -14.96 18.95
N LEU A 399 10.20 -13.62 18.87
CA LEU A 399 11.35 -12.78 19.20
C LEU A 399 11.21 -12.21 20.61
N GLU A 400 12.34 -11.86 21.21
CA GLU A 400 12.40 -11.24 22.53
C GLU A 400 12.86 -9.78 22.44
N LEU A 401 12.29 -8.95 23.31
CA LEU A 401 12.72 -7.57 23.50
C LEU A 401 14.03 -7.57 24.30
N LEU A 402 15.11 -7.10 23.68
CA LEU A 402 16.39 -6.90 24.35
C LEU A 402 16.45 -5.54 25.06
N ASP A 403 15.90 -4.51 24.40
CA ASP A 403 15.85 -3.15 24.93
C ASP A 403 14.80 -2.29 24.19
N ASP A 404 14.16 -1.36 24.89
CA ASP A 404 13.34 -0.32 24.25
C ASP A 404 14.19 0.95 24.10
N LEU A 405 14.62 1.25 22.86
CA LEU A 405 15.50 2.38 22.60
C LEU A 405 14.79 3.72 22.85
N GLY A 406 13.46 3.76 22.75
CA GLY A 406 12.67 4.93 23.07
C GLY A 406 12.66 5.22 24.57
N GLN A 407 12.33 4.20 25.38
CA GLN A 407 12.35 4.32 26.84
C GLN A 407 13.76 4.62 27.37
N ARG A 408 14.79 3.99 26.80
CA ARG A 408 16.18 4.29 27.14
C ARG A 408 16.56 5.72 26.77
N TRP A 409 16.16 6.20 25.60
CA TRP A 409 16.42 7.58 25.19
C TRP A 409 15.80 8.56 26.18
N GLU A 410 14.51 8.43 26.49
CA GLU A 410 13.81 9.35 27.37
C GLU A 410 14.38 9.31 28.79
N SER A 411 14.62 8.12 29.36
CA SER A 411 15.20 7.99 30.70
C SER A 411 16.61 8.56 30.81
N THR A 412 17.42 8.49 29.75
CA THR A 412 18.80 9.00 29.77
C THR A 412 18.94 10.46 29.36
N THR A 413 17.93 11.05 28.72
CA THR A 413 17.99 12.43 28.20
C THR A 413 17.00 13.38 28.86
N GLY A 414 15.90 12.86 29.43
CA GLY A 414 14.75 13.67 29.86
C GLY A 414 14.00 14.33 28.71
N THR A 415 14.22 13.90 27.46
CA THR A 415 13.57 14.45 26.26
C THR A 415 12.72 13.41 25.55
N PRO A 416 11.67 13.82 24.81
CA PRO A 416 10.90 12.91 23.96
C PRO A 416 11.78 12.24 22.91
N VAL A 417 11.31 11.12 22.36
CA VAL A 417 12.02 10.36 21.32
C VAL A 417 11.87 11.05 19.96
N PRO A 418 12.96 11.46 19.30
CA PRO A 418 12.91 12.20 18.04
C PRO A 418 12.65 11.27 16.84
N LEU A 419 11.40 11.04 16.45
CA LEU A 419 11.13 10.10 15.35
C LEU A 419 11.23 10.77 13.98
N GLY A 420 10.41 11.80 13.72
CA GLY A 420 10.45 12.52 12.46
C GLY A 420 9.46 13.66 12.36
N GLY A 421 9.61 14.50 11.34
CA GLY A 421 8.77 15.67 11.13
C GLY A 421 8.72 16.09 9.67
N LEU A 422 7.87 17.07 9.39
CA LEU A 422 7.74 17.64 8.05
C LEU A 422 8.90 18.59 7.79
N LEU A 423 9.56 18.42 6.65
CA LEU A 423 10.67 19.29 6.24
C LEU A 423 10.24 20.24 5.13
N ALA A 424 10.72 21.47 5.21
CA ALA A 424 10.60 22.48 4.16
C ALA A 424 11.95 23.11 3.88
N ARG A 425 12.21 23.47 2.62
CA ARG A 425 13.44 24.19 2.25
C ARG A 425 13.44 25.57 2.92
N MET A 426 14.60 25.96 3.44
CA MET A 426 14.78 27.24 4.13
C MET A 426 14.56 28.46 3.21
N ASP A 427 14.79 28.30 1.90
CA ASP A 427 14.74 29.37 0.92
C ASP A 427 13.36 29.63 0.29
N LEU A 428 12.30 28.94 0.73
CA LEU A 428 10.93 29.19 0.29
C LEU A 428 10.35 30.53 0.79
N GLY A 429 11.00 31.15 1.78
CA GLY A 429 10.55 32.40 2.38
C GLY A 429 9.50 32.21 3.48
N LYS A 430 9.44 33.17 4.41
CA LYS A 430 8.62 33.10 5.62
C LYS A 430 7.13 32.96 5.31
N ASP A 431 6.64 33.65 4.28
CA ASP A 431 5.22 33.63 3.90
C ASP A 431 4.78 32.23 3.46
N VAL A 432 5.62 31.52 2.69
CA VAL A 432 5.35 30.15 2.25
C VAL A 432 5.42 29.19 3.45
N HIS A 433 6.39 29.35 4.35
CA HIS A 433 6.46 28.54 5.57
C HIS A 433 5.23 28.73 6.48
N HIS A 434 4.73 29.97 6.59
CA HIS A 434 3.54 30.28 7.36
C HIS A 434 2.30 29.65 6.73
N MET A 435 2.09 29.82 5.43
CA MET A 435 0.99 29.20 4.68
C MET A 435 1.01 27.67 4.79
N LEU A 436 2.19 27.04 4.67
CA LEU A 436 2.31 25.59 4.87
C LEU A 436 1.91 25.19 6.28
N THR A 437 2.37 25.93 7.30
CA THR A 437 2.02 25.68 8.70
C THR A 437 0.51 25.80 8.93
N GLU A 438 -0.13 26.87 8.46
CA GLU A 438 -1.57 27.09 8.61
C GLU A 438 -2.39 25.97 7.96
N VAL A 439 -2.12 25.62 6.70
CA VAL A 439 -2.84 24.56 5.97
C VAL A 439 -2.69 23.20 6.65
N LEU A 440 -1.50 22.89 7.16
CA LEU A 440 -1.25 21.63 7.86
C LEU A 440 -1.92 21.60 9.25
N SER A 441 -1.96 22.73 9.96
CA SER A 441 -2.69 22.87 11.22
C SER A 441 -4.20 22.72 11.02
N GLU A 442 -4.77 23.32 9.97
CA GLU A 442 -6.17 23.12 9.59
C GLU A 442 -6.46 21.66 9.23
N SER A 443 -5.57 21.01 8.47
CA SER A 443 -5.70 19.59 8.13
C SER A 443 -5.71 18.70 9.37
N LEU A 444 -4.87 18.98 10.37
CA LEU A 444 -4.87 18.25 11.64
C LEU A 444 -6.14 18.51 12.45
N ALA A 445 -6.62 19.76 12.50
CA ALA A 445 -7.85 20.11 13.19
C ALA A 445 -9.06 19.39 12.57
N LEU A 446 -9.15 19.36 11.24
CA LEU A 446 -10.19 18.64 10.52
C LEU A 446 -10.12 17.14 10.81
N ALA A 447 -8.93 16.54 10.78
CA ALA A 447 -8.75 15.12 11.04
C ALA A 447 -9.17 14.72 12.47
N ARG A 448 -8.92 15.60 13.45
CA ARG A 448 -9.37 15.40 14.84
C ARG A 448 -10.87 15.60 15.02
N ALA A 449 -11.47 16.51 14.26
CA ALA A 449 -12.90 16.80 14.33
C ALA A 449 -13.77 15.72 13.67
N ASP A 450 -13.25 15.04 12.64
CA ASP A 450 -13.95 13.97 11.91
C ASP A 450 -13.12 12.68 11.87
N VAL A 451 -13.13 11.97 13.01
CA VAL A 451 -12.46 10.67 13.15
C VAL A 451 -13.00 9.65 12.13
N PRO A 452 -14.32 9.50 11.89
CA PRO A 452 -14.81 8.57 10.87
C PRO A 452 -14.27 8.81 9.45
N ALA A 453 -14.22 10.07 8.99
CA ALA A 453 -13.65 10.40 7.68
C ALA A 453 -12.14 10.16 7.63
N THR A 454 -11.45 10.46 8.73
CA THR A 454 -10.01 10.20 8.88
C THR A 454 -9.72 8.71 8.85
N MET A 455 -10.52 7.89 9.56
CA MET A 455 -10.43 6.43 9.57
C MET A 455 -10.62 5.86 8.16
N ALA A 456 -11.61 6.35 7.40
CA ALA A 456 -11.80 5.93 6.01
C ALA A 456 -10.57 6.20 5.13
N THR A 457 -9.87 7.31 5.37
CA THR A 457 -8.62 7.66 4.68
C THR A 457 -7.44 6.81 5.15
N MET A 458 -7.27 6.63 6.46
CA MET A 458 -6.16 5.86 7.02
C MET A 458 -6.22 4.37 6.61
N ARG A 459 -7.42 3.77 6.56
CA ARG A 459 -7.62 2.38 6.08
C ARG A 459 -7.10 2.13 4.67
N GLN A 460 -7.06 3.16 3.82
CA GLN A 460 -6.51 3.02 2.46
C GLN A 460 -5.01 2.73 2.50
N TRP A 461 -4.30 3.25 3.50
CA TRP A 461 -2.84 3.24 3.60
C TRP A 461 -2.29 2.31 4.70
N ALA A 462 -3.12 1.96 5.69
CA ALA A 462 -2.78 1.11 6.82
C ALA A 462 -3.69 -0.14 6.85
N GLN A 463 -3.53 -0.98 5.83
CA GLN A 463 -4.44 -2.11 5.55
C GLN A 463 -4.28 -3.30 6.51
N GLU A 464 -3.18 -3.33 7.28
CA GLU A 464 -2.81 -4.45 8.17
C GLU A 464 -3.20 -4.23 9.64
N LEU A 465 -3.77 -3.06 9.98
CA LEU A 465 -4.21 -2.73 11.34
C LEU A 465 -5.74 -2.75 11.40
N ASP A 466 -6.30 -3.40 12.42
CA ASP A 466 -7.70 -3.19 12.77
C ASP A 466 -7.91 -1.74 13.25
N ASP A 467 -9.18 -1.33 13.31
CA ASP A 467 -9.54 0.04 13.64
C ASP A 467 -9.03 0.47 15.03
N ASP A 468 -9.08 -0.42 16.01
CA ASP A 468 -8.68 -0.13 17.39
C ASP A 468 -7.17 0.05 17.49
N MET A 469 -6.40 -0.78 16.78
CA MET A 469 -4.95 -0.71 16.74
C MET A 469 -4.46 0.51 15.95
N LEU A 470 -5.17 0.87 14.87
CA LEU A 470 -4.91 2.07 14.10
C LEU A 470 -5.13 3.33 14.93
N LEU A 471 -6.23 3.41 15.68
CA LEU A 471 -6.51 4.52 16.59
C LEU A 471 -5.46 4.63 17.70
N LYS A 472 -5.08 3.51 18.33
CA LYS A 472 -3.97 3.49 19.31
C LYS A 472 -2.66 3.97 18.71
N HIS A 473 -2.35 3.58 17.48
CA HIS A 473 -1.15 4.05 16.78
C HIS A 473 -1.17 5.56 16.57
N VAL A 474 -2.32 6.11 16.16
CA VAL A 474 -2.53 7.56 15.99
C VAL A 474 -2.36 8.28 17.32
N GLU A 475 -3.00 7.82 18.39
CA GLU A 475 -2.91 8.45 19.72
C GLU A 475 -1.46 8.55 20.23
N ILE A 476 -0.64 7.53 19.95
CA ILE A 476 0.77 7.51 20.37
C ILE A 476 1.59 8.58 19.64
N TYR A 477 1.40 8.75 18.33
CA TYR A 477 2.30 9.57 17.50
C TYR A 477 1.69 10.88 16.98
N VAL A 478 0.39 11.10 17.17
CA VAL A 478 -0.37 12.29 16.78
C VAL A 478 -0.91 12.97 18.04
N ASN A 479 -0.04 13.70 18.72
CA ASN A 479 -0.30 14.34 20.01
C ASN A 479 -0.08 15.87 19.92
N ASP A 480 0.00 16.55 21.05
CA ASP A 480 0.16 18.01 21.11
C ASP A 480 1.43 18.48 20.37
N THR A 481 2.50 17.69 20.40
CA THR A 481 3.75 18.02 19.68
C THR A 481 3.66 17.85 18.17
N THR A 482 2.61 17.19 17.69
CA THR A 482 2.25 17.15 16.27
C THR A 482 1.53 18.41 15.85
N THR A 483 0.70 18.98 16.72
CA THR A 483 0.03 20.26 16.48
C THR A 483 1.02 21.41 16.52
N ASP A 484 1.88 21.43 17.55
CA ASP A 484 2.98 22.37 17.69
C ASP A 484 4.16 21.71 18.43
N LEU A 485 5.29 21.59 17.73
CA LEU A 485 6.54 21.03 18.23
C LEU A 485 7.00 21.70 19.54
N GLY A 486 6.75 23.00 19.69
CA GLY A 486 6.94 23.76 20.91
C GLY A 486 8.36 23.69 21.51
N SER A 487 8.44 23.99 22.81
CA SER A 487 9.74 23.95 23.52
C SER A 487 10.25 22.52 23.73
N ALA A 488 9.34 21.54 23.84
CA ALA A 488 9.70 20.14 24.03
C ALA A 488 10.41 19.57 22.80
N GLY A 489 9.86 19.81 21.60
CA GLY A 489 10.47 19.33 20.37
C GLY A 489 11.74 20.09 19.98
N ARG A 490 11.86 21.37 20.34
CA ARG A 490 13.14 22.09 20.25
C ARG A 490 14.24 21.42 21.08
N ARG A 491 13.98 21.17 22.37
CA ARG A 491 14.93 20.46 23.25
C ARG A 491 15.26 19.06 22.71
N CYS A 492 14.26 18.37 22.16
CA CYS A 492 14.42 17.06 21.54
C CYS A 492 15.39 17.08 20.34
N LEU A 493 15.24 18.06 19.43
CA LEU A 493 16.13 18.22 18.27
C LEU A 493 17.55 18.65 18.68
N GLU A 494 17.67 19.55 19.66
CA GLU A 494 18.95 19.99 20.23
C GLU A 494 19.70 18.82 20.89
N GLU A 495 19.00 17.99 21.66
CA GLU A 495 19.59 16.81 22.30
C GLU A 495 20.03 15.75 21.28
N LEU A 496 19.23 15.53 20.23
CA LEU A 496 19.63 14.62 19.14
C LEU A 496 20.87 15.14 18.40
N ALA A 497 20.94 16.44 18.10
CA ALA A 497 22.11 17.07 17.49
C ALA A 497 23.36 16.92 18.38
N ARG A 498 23.20 17.14 19.69
CA ARG A 498 24.28 17.02 20.68
C ARG A 498 24.84 15.61 20.75
N ARG A 499 23.97 14.60 20.90
CA ARG A 499 24.41 13.19 21.04
C ARG A 499 24.91 12.56 19.75
N SER A 500 24.40 13.00 18.61
CA SER A 500 24.88 12.53 17.31
C SER A 500 26.28 13.03 16.95
N GLY A 501 26.80 14.04 17.67
CA GLY A 501 28.05 14.72 17.32
C GLY A 501 27.94 15.60 16.08
N ARG A 502 26.72 15.84 15.56
CA ARG A 502 26.47 16.59 14.32
C ARG A 502 26.23 18.10 14.56
N GLY A 503 26.33 18.54 15.80
CA GLY A 503 26.53 19.94 16.19
C GLY A 503 25.31 20.84 16.15
N VAL A 504 24.60 20.93 15.02
CA VAL A 504 23.54 21.93 14.81
C VAL A 504 22.17 21.26 14.64
N ALA A 505 21.22 21.63 15.49
CA ALA A 505 19.83 21.21 15.34
C ALA A 505 19.20 21.93 14.14
N PRO A 506 18.31 21.26 13.37
CA PRO A 506 17.62 21.91 12.27
C PRO A 506 16.75 23.06 12.79
N ALA A 507 16.68 24.14 12.01
CA ALA A 507 15.81 25.27 12.33
C ALA A 507 14.34 24.83 12.36
N ILE A 508 13.57 25.39 13.29
CA ILE A 508 12.11 25.22 13.32
C ILE A 508 11.48 26.34 12.49
N LEU A 509 10.64 25.97 11.53
CA LEU A 509 9.96 26.84 10.57
C LEU A 509 8.47 26.94 10.89
N GLY A 510 7.88 28.10 10.62
CA GLY A 510 6.49 28.40 10.99
C GLY A 510 6.44 29.28 12.21
#